data_AF-A0A1B6H438-F1
#
_entry.id   AF-A0A1B6H438-F1
#
_cell.length_a   1.000
_cell.length_b   1.000
_cell.length_c   1.000
_cell.angle_alpha   90.00
_cell.angle_beta   90.00
_cell.angle_gamma   90.00
#
_symmetry.space_group_name_H-M   'P 1'
#
loop_
_entity.id
_entity.type
_entity.pdbx_description
1 polymer ?
#
loop_
_entity_poly.entity_id
_entity_poly.type
_entity_poly.pdbx_seq_one_letter_code
_entity_poly.pdbx_strand_id
1 'polypeptide(L)'
;MNLVAKEFVACQINEPPGVLVVSPFAGAGEMMHEALICNPYEIEHAADVINRALTMPEDERTLRMNYLRRREKLYDVNYWMKSFLKAMGSLIAEDGEDLLPTTMQPVTLDDFEEYLAKYIGEHKLALLLDYDGTLAPIATHPDLAVLPNETKCVLERLANMNDVYISIVSGR
;
A
#
# COMPACT_ATOMS: atom_id res chain seq x y z
N MET A 1 -3.17 -4.52 2.60
CA MET A 1 -3.46 -3.80 3.87
C MET A 1 -4.95 -3.48 3.92
N ASN A 2 -5.62 -3.65 5.05
CA ASN A 2 -7.02 -3.22 5.24
C ASN A 2 -7.04 -2.11 6.31
N LEU A 3 -7.22 -0.86 5.90
CA LEU A 3 -7.19 0.29 6.80
C LEU A 3 -8.44 0.39 7.67
N VAL A 4 -9.60 -0.03 7.15
CA VAL A 4 -10.86 -0.07 7.91
C VAL A 4 -10.73 -0.94 9.16
N ALA A 5 -10.00 -2.06 9.08
CA ALA A 5 -9.72 -2.90 10.25
C ALA A 5 -8.88 -2.16 11.32
N LYS A 6 -7.90 -1.35 10.90
CA LYS A 6 -7.06 -0.54 11.80
C LYS A 6 -7.86 0.60 12.43
N GLU A 7 -8.68 1.27 11.63
CA GLU A 7 -9.59 2.34 12.08
C GLU A 7 -10.62 1.80 13.09
N PHE A 8 -11.19 0.62 12.83
CA PHE A 8 -12.09 -0.04 13.78
C PHE A 8 -11.43 -0.18 15.16
N VAL A 9 -10.20 -0.70 15.22
CA VAL A 9 -9.41 -0.86 16.46
C VAL A 9 -9.16 0.48 17.16
N ALA A 10 -8.82 1.51 16.39
CA ALA A 10 -8.60 2.85 16.92
C ALA A 10 -9.89 3.44 17.53
N CYS A 11 -11.05 3.17 16.91
CA CYS A 11 -12.34 3.70 17.33
C CYS A 11 -13.05 2.94 18.45
N GLN A 12 -12.56 1.79 18.92
CA GLN A 12 -13.24 0.98 19.97
C GLN A 12 -13.17 1.56 21.39
N ILE A 13 -13.45 2.85 21.58
CA ILE A 13 -13.26 3.58 22.85
C ILE A 13 -14.28 3.23 23.95
N ASN A 14 -15.34 2.49 23.59
CA ASN A 14 -16.40 2.09 24.53
C ASN A 14 -15.99 0.87 25.37
N GLU A 15 -16.62 0.72 26.54
CA GLU A 15 -16.48 -0.45 27.41
C GLU A 15 -17.83 -1.20 27.49
N PRO A 16 -17.89 -2.50 27.13
CA PRO A 16 -16.81 -3.29 26.53
C PRO A 16 -16.54 -2.93 25.05
N PRO A 17 -15.29 -3.08 24.55
CA PRO A 17 -14.99 -2.81 23.15
C PRO A 17 -15.61 -3.86 22.22
N GLY A 18 -15.80 -3.49 20.96
CA GLY A 18 -16.17 -4.41 19.88
C GLY A 18 -15.11 -5.50 19.64
N VAL A 19 -15.50 -6.52 18.85
CA VAL A 19 -14.60 -7.60 18.43
C VAL A 19 -14.27 -7.42 16.96
N LEU A 20 -12.98 -7.40 16.61
CA LEU A 20 -12.53 -7.38 15.22
C LEU A 20 -12.56 -8.80 14.65
N VAL A 21 -13.29 -8.98 13.55
CA VAL A 21 -13.24 -10.17 12.71
C VAL A 21 -12.60 -9.77 11.38
N VAL A 22 -11.59 -10.51 10.94
CA VAL A 22 -10.84 -10.16 9.73
C VAL A 22 -10.53 -11.38 8.88
N SER A 23 -10.54 -11.20 7.55
CA SER A 23 -10.15 -12.24 6.62
C SER A 23 -8.65 -12.54 6.70
N PRO A 24 -8.21 -13.81 6.61
CA PRO A 24 -6.79 -14.14 6.49
C PRO A 24 -6.18 -13.58 5.20
N PHE A 25 -7.00 -13.29 4.18
CA PHE A 25 -6.55 -12.76 2.89
C PHE A 25 -6.42 -11.23 2.89
N ALA A 26 -6.94 -10.56 3.92
CA ALA A 26 -6.66 -9.15 4.10
C ALA A 26 -5.22 -9.02 4.61
N GLY A 27 -4.43 -8.08 4.07
CA GLY A 27 -3.09 -7.82 4.63
C GLY A 27 -3.10 -7.41 6.11
N ALA A 28 -4.25 -7.07 6.69
CA ALA A 28 -4.41 -6.91 8.14
C ALA A 28 -4.51 -8.26 8.87
N GLY A 29 -5.11 -9.29 8.27
CA GLY A 29 -5.22 -10.64 8.86
C GLY A 29 -3.87 -11.33 9.09
N GLU A 30 -2.86 -11.00 8.27
CA GLU A 30 -1.48 -11.46 8.48
C GLU A 30 -0.79 -10.82 9.69
N MET A 31 -1.22 -9.63 10.12
CA MET A 31 -0.58 -8.89 11.22
C MET A 31 -1.41 -8.92 12.50
N MET A 32 -2.74 -8.99 12.40
CA MET A 32 -3.71 -8.81 13.49
C MET A 32 -4.16 -10.12 14.14
N HIS A 33 -3.22 -10.91 14.65
CA HIS A 33 -3.51 -12.24 15.19
C HIS A 33 -4.45 -12.27 16.41
N GLU A 34 -4.63 -11.16 17.12
CA GLU A 34 -5.58 -11.06 18.23
C GLU A 34 -7.02 -10.79 17.78
N ALA A 35 -7.24 -10.50 16.49
CA ALA A 35 -8.55 -10.53 15.88
C ALA A 35 -9.07 -11.98 15.74
N LEU A 36 -10.37 -12.15 15.52
CA LEU A 36 -10.87 -13.44 15.05
C LEU A 36 -10.63 -13.54 13.55
N ILE A 37 -9.82 -14.53 13.14
CA ILE A 37 -9.54 -14.79 11.73
C ILE A 37 -10.68 -15.64 11.16
N CYS A 38 -11.26 -15.19 10.06
CA CYS A 38 -12.42 -15.82 9.43
C CYS A 38 -12.19 -15.97 7.92
N ASN A 39 -12.23 -17.20 7.40
CA ASN A 39 -12.23 -17.44 5.97
C ASN A 39 -13.63 -17.14 5.39
N PRO A 40 -13.82 -16.09 4.57
CA PRO A 40 -15.14 -15.71 4.07
C PRO A 40 -15.77 -16.76 3.13
N TYR A 41 -15.00 -17.73 2.64
CA TYR A 41 -15.50 -18.80 1.78
C TYR A 41 -16.05 -20.00 2.56
N GLU A 42 -15.85 -20.06 3.88
CA GLU A 42 -16.34 -21.11 4.76
C GLU A 42 -17.54 -20.58 5.57
N ILE A 43 -18.73 -20.62 4.97
CA ILE A 43 -19.92 -19.93 5.50
C ILE A 43 -20.30 -20.41 6.92
N GLU A 44 -20.22 -21.72 7.18
CA GLU A 44 -20.55 -22.32 8.47
C GLU A 44 -19.58 -21.86 9.56
N HIS A 45 -18.28 -21.93 9.28
CA HIS A 45 -17.24 -21.44 10.18
C HIS A 45 -17.34 -19.92 10.38
N ALA A 46 -17.68 -19.15 9.34
CA ALA A 46 -17.91 -17.73 9.45
C ALA A 46 -19.08 -17.40 10.39
N ALA A 47 -20.18 -18.17 10.33
CA ALA A 47 -21.30 -18.04 11.25
C ALA A 47 -20.88 -18.31 12.71
N ASP A 48 -20.07 -19.35 12.94
CA ASP A 48 -19.53 -19.68 14.27
C ASP A 48 -18.63 -18.57 14.81
N VAL A 49 -17.77 -17.99 13.97
CA VAL A 49 -16.89 -16.88 14.34
C VAL A 49 -17.70 -15.62 14.68
N ILE A 50 -18.74 -15.32 13.91
CA ILE A 50 -19.64 -14.19 14.19
C ILE A 50 -20.38 -14.42 15.51
N ASN A 51 -20.94 -15.62 15.74
CA ASN A 51 -21.59 -15.96 16.99
C ASN A 51 -20.63 -15.76 18.17
N ARG A 52 -19.42 -16.32 18.08
CA ARG A 52 -18.37 -16.13 19.08
C ARG A 52 -18.07 -14.66 19.33
N ALA A 53 -17.97 -13.83 18.28
CA ALA A 53 -17.71 -12.40 18.42
C ALA A 53 -18.82 -11.68 19.21
N LEU A 54 -20.08 -12.07 18.98
CA LEU A 54 -21.25 -11.50 19.65
C LEU A 54 -21.40 -11.97 21.10
N THR A 55 -21.00 -13.20 21.41
CA THR A 55 -21.10 -13.80 22.76
C THR A 55 -19.80 -13.76 23.55
N MET A 56 -18.77 -13.07 23.05
CA MET A 56 -17.45 -13.02 23.68
C MET A 56 -17.53 -12.34 25.06
N PRO A 57 -16.97 -12.96 26.13
CA PRO A 57 -16.87 -12.32 27.45
C PRO A 57 -16.11 -10.99 27.42
N GLU A 58 -16.53 -10.03 28.25
CA GLU A 58 -16.00 -8.66 28.26
C GLU A 58 -14.48 -8.59 28.52
N ASP A 59 -13.98 -9.48 29.37
CA ASP A 59 -12.56 -9.62 29.69
C ASP A 59 -11.75 -10.08 28.47
N GLU A 60 -12.23 -11.06 27.70
CA GLU A 60 -11.58 -11.49 26.45
C GLU A 60 -11.61 -10.36 25.40
N ARG A 61 -12.74 -9.65 25.25
CA ARG A 61 -12.87 -8.51 24.31
C ARG A 61 -11.86 -7.43 24.63
N THR A 62 -11.76 -7.08 25.91
CA THR A 62 -10.84 -6.05 26.40
C THR A 62 -9.39 -6.46 26.21
N LEU A 63 -9.05 -7.71 26.55
CA LEU A 63 -7.72 -8.25 26.37
C LEU A 63 -7.28 -8.18 24.89
N ARG A 64 -8.10 -8.71 23.98
CA ARG A 64 -7.82 -8.69 22.53
C ARG A 64 -7.66 -7.26 22.03
N MET A 65 -8.59 -6.37 22.36
CA MET A 65 -8.55 -4.99 21.89
C MET A 65 -7.31 -4.24 22.38
N ASN A 66 -6.88 -4.48 23.62
CA ASN A 66 -5.67 -3.87 24.16
C ASN A 66 -4.41 -4.29 23.39
N TYR A 67 -4.29 -5.57 23.02
CA TYR A 67 -3.19 -6.03 22.17
C TYR A 67 -3.25 -5.44 20.76
N LEU A 68 -4.42 -5.44 20.13
CA LEU A 68 -4.62 -4.83 18.81
C LEU A 68 -4.17 -3.36 18.81
N ARG A 69 -4.63 -2.57 19.80
CA ARG A 69 -4.28 -1.15 19.96
C ARG A 69 -2.79 -0.94 20.21
N ARG A 70 -2.19 -1.76 21.07
CA ARG A 70 -0.75 -1.67 21.37
C ARG A 70 0.07 -1.87 20.11
N ARG A 71 -0.29 -2.84 19.26
CA ARG A 71 0.38 -3.06 17.97
C ARG A 71 0.19 -1.85 17.05
N GLU A 72 -1.04 -1.38 16.84
CA GLU A 72 -1.28 -0.26 15.92
C GLU A 72 -0.59 1.03 16.36
N LYS A 73 -0.40 1.22 17.68
CA LYS A 73 0.39 2.34 18.20
C LYS A 73 1.90 2.17 17.96
N LEU A 74 2.41 0.93 17.91
CA LEU A 74 3.83 0.65 17.63
C LEU A 74 4.15 0.77 16.14
N TYR A 75 3.23 0.33 15.28
CA TYR A 75 3.39 0.30 13.83
C TYR A 75 2.48 1.32 13.14
N ASP A 76 2.59 2.58 13.56
CA ASP A 76 1.84 3.69 13.00
C ASP A 76 2.39 4.13 11.62
N VAL A 77 1.75 5.15 11.04
CA VAL A 77 2.17 5.70 9.74
C VAL A 77 3.60 6.28 9.78
N ASN A 78 4.02 6.83 10.92
CA ASN A 78 5.36 7.38 11.07
C ASN A 78 6.41 6.27 11.09
N TYR A 79 6.13 5.17 11.80
CA TYR A 79 6.98 3.97 11.80
C TYR A 79 7.12 3.41 10.39
N TRP A 80 6.02 3.27 9.64
CA TRP A 80 6.06 2.82 8.25
C TRP A 80 6.91 3.75 7.39
N MET A 81 6.68 5.06 7.45
CA MET A 81 7.42 6.06 6.68
C MET A 81 8.92 6.02 6.99
N LYS A 82 9.30 6.01 8.27
CA LYS A 82 10.69 5.91 8.70
C LYS A 82 11.32 4.60 8.22
N SER A 83 10.61 3.47 8.37
CA SER A 83 11.12 2.17 7.93
C SER A 83 11.33 2.10 6.42
N PHE A 84 10.40 2.66 5.66
CA PHE A 84 10.46 2.75 4.20
C PHE A 84 11.65 3.62 3.74
N LEU A 85 11.76 4.84 4.27
CA LEU A 85 12.86 5.75 3.94
C LEU A 85 14.22 5.20 4.36
N LYS A 86 14.28 4.49 5.50
CA LYS A 86 15.49 3.78 5.94
C LYS A 86 15.92 2.72 4.94
N ALA A 87 14.97 1.91 4.45
CA ALA A 87 15.25 0.86 3.47
C ALA A 87 15.73 1.43 2.12
N MET A 88 15.26 2.64 1.77
CA MET A 88 15.71 3.40 0.59
C MET A 88 17.08 4.08 0.76
N GLY A 89 17.70 4.01 1.95
CA GLY A 89 18.94 4.73 2.25
C GLY A 89 18.76 6.25 2.34
N SER A 90 17.52 6.71 2.44
CA SER A 90 17.14 8.14 2.45
C SER A 90 17.00 8.71 3.86
N LEU A 91 17.67 8.10 4.85
CA LEU A 91 17.76 8.65 6.20
C LEU A 91 19.23 8.83 6.57
N ILE A 92 19.58 10.03 6.99
CA ILE A 92 20.90 10.35 7.52
C ILE A 92 20.87 10.08 9.02
N ALA A 93 21.85 9.32 9.51
CA ALA A 93 22.12 9.21 10.94
C ALA A 93 23.20 10.24 11.28
N GLU A 94 22.82 11.31 12.00
CA GLU A 94 23.80 12.17 12.67
C GLU A 94 23.91 11.73 14.13
N ASP A 95 25.15 11.44 14.56
CA ASP A 95 25.62 11.34 15.95
C ASP A 95 24.60 10.92 17.03
N GLY A 96 23.94 9.77 16.83
CA GLY A 96 23.30 9.02 17.90
C GLY A 96 21.86 9.39 18.29
N GLU A 97 21.24 10.42 17.72
CA GLU A 97 19.81 10.72 17.94
C GLU A 97 19.08 11.23 16.67
N ASP A 98 17.79 10.89 16.61
CA ASP A 98 16.74 11.19 15.62
C ASP A 98 17.10 11.27 14.12
N LEU A 99 16.63 10.27 13.38
CA LEU A 99 16.62 10.19 11.91
C LEU A 99 15.88 11.41 11.33
N LEU A 100 16.61 12.33 10.71
CA LEU A 100 16.03 13.40 9.91
C LEU A 100 15.56 12.83 8.56
N PRO A 101 14.33 13.12 8.11
CA PRO A 101 13.94 12.79 6.75
C PRO A 101 14.82 13.59 5.80
N THR A 102 15.57 12.90 4.93
CA THR A 102 16.22 13.57 3.80
C THR A 102 15.11 14.18 2.95
N THR A 103 15.23 15.47 2.60
CA THR A 103 14.48 16.01 1.48
C THR A 103 14.88 15.19 0.26
N MET A 104 14.00 14.27 -0.16
CA MET A 104 14.17 13.60 -1.44
C MET A 104 14.22 14.68 -2.51
N GLN A 105 15.40 14.88 -3.10
CA GLN A 105 15.55 15.76 -4.24
C GLN A 105 14.72 15.13 -5.38
N PRO A 106 13.95 15.92 -6.13
CA PRO A 106 13.27 15.41 -7.31
C PRO A 106 14.31 14.87 -8.29
N VAL A 107 13.99 13.74 -8.93
CA VAL A 107 14.85 13.15 -9.95
C VAL A 107 15.02 14.15 -11.09
N THR A 108 16.27 14.43 -11.46
CA THR A 108 16.63 15.33 -12.55
C THR A 108 16.87 14.56 -13.84
N LEU A 109 16.92 15.24 -14.98
CA LEU A 109 17.28 14.62 -16.25
C LEU A 109 18.68 13.98 -16.21
N ASP A 110 19.61 14.60 -15.50
CA ASP A 110 20.98 14.11 -15.36
C ASP A 110 21.01 12.77 -14.59
N ASP A 111 20.17 12.62 -13.57
CA ASP A 111 19.97 11.35 -12.87
C ASP A 111 19.46 10.26 -13.82
N PHE A 112 18.49 10.59 -14.67
CA PHE A 112 17.99 9.64 -15.68
C PHE A 112 19.08 9.21 -16.65
N GLU A 113 19.90 10.13 -17.15
CA GLU A 113 21.03 9.77 -18.01
C GLU A 113 22.01 8.85 -17.28
N GLU A 114 22.39 9.16 -16.03
CA GLU A 114 23.32 8.34 -15.28
C GLU A 114 22.78 6.91 -15.01
N TYR A 115 21.51 6.80 -14.63
CA TYR A 115 20.91 5.51 -14.25
C TYR A 115 20.49 4.67 -15.46
N LEU A 116 19.88 5.26 -16.48
CA LEU A 116 19.28 4.54 -17.60
C LEU A 116 20.19 4.45 -18.83
N ALA A 117 21.13 5.37 -19.06
CA ALA A 117 21.92 5.33 -20.30
C ALA A 117 22.70 4.03 -20.48
N LYS A 118 23.11 3.37 -19.38
CA LYS A 118 23.79 2.07 -19.41
C LYS A 118 22.90 0.92 -19.90
N TYR A 119 21.58 1.10 -19.90
CA TYR A 119 20.60 0.07 -20.26
C TYR A 119 19.86 0.39 -21.57
N ILE A 120 19.99 1.62 -22.08
CA ILE A 120 19.34 2.08 -23.31
C ILE A 120 20.31 1.91 -24.50
N GLY A 121 19.85 1.25 -25.57
CA GLY A 121 20.55 1.18 -26.87
C GLY A 121 21.22 -0.16 -27.19
N GLU A 122 21.68 -0.91 -26.18
CA GLU A 122 22.23 -2.27 -26.39
C GLU A 122 21.22 -3.39 -26.14
N HIS A 123 20.13 -3.08 -25.46
CA HIS A 123 19.11 -4.03 -25.05
C HIS A 123 17.73 -3.63 -25.55
N LYS A 124 16.88 -4.63 -25.79
CA LYS A 124 15.46 -4.37 -26.01
C LYS A 124 14.83 -3.85 -24.72
N LEU A 125 14.06 -2.78 -24.84
CA LEU A 125 13.41 -2.13 -23.71
C LEU A 125 11.97 -2.64 -23.57
N ALA A 126 11.57 -3.01 -22.37
CA ALA A 126 10.18 -3.28 -22.04
C ALA A 126 9.64 -2.18 -21.12
N LEU A 127 8.63 -1.45 -21.59
CA LEU A 127 7.94 -0.40 -20.86
C LEU A 127 6.57 -0.90 -20.41
N LEU A 128 6.42 -1.05 -19.09
CA LEU A 128 5.19 -1.45 -18.42
C LEU A 128 4.62 -0.22 -17.74
N LEU A 129 3.56 0.35 -18.31
CA LEU A 129 3.05 1.66 -17.91
C LEU A 129 1.65 1.50 -17.33
N ASP A 130 1.41 2.10 -16.16
CA ASP A 130 0.06 2.32 -15.67
C ASP A 130 -0.62 3.45 -16.48
N TYR A 131 -1.94 3.44 -16.57
CA TYR A 131 -2.67 4.47 -17.32
C TYR A 131 -3.00 5.68 -16.45
N ASP A 132 -3.74 5.48 -15.36
CA ASP A 132 -4.29 6.57 -14.55
C ASP A 132 -3.22 7.16 -13.60
N GLY A 133 -2.99 8.46 -13.67
CA GLY A 133 -1.96 9.14 -12.88
C GLY A 133 -0.54 8.99 -13.41
N THR A 134 -0.29 8.10 -14.36
CA THR A 134 1.00 7.96 -15.07
C THR A 134 0.94 8.54 -16.48
N LEU A 135 0.05 8.01 -17.34
CA LEU A 135 -0.10 8.47 -18.73
C LEU A 135 -1.19 9.54 -18.88
N ALA A 136 -2.28 9.40 -18.13
CA ALA A 136 -3.37 10.37 -18.04
C ALA A 136 -3.34 11.05 -16.66
N PRO A 137 -3.62 12.36 -16.55
CA PRO A 137 -3.74 13.03 -15.26
C PRO A 137 -4.77 12.35 -14.35
N ILE A 138 -4.53 12.38 -13.02
CA ILE A 138 -5.48 11.85 -12.04
C ILE A 138 -6.79 12.63 -12.15
N ALA A 139 -7.89 11.91 -12.37
CA ALA A 139 -9.23 12.46 -12.48
C ALA A 139 -10.16 11.87 -11.41
N THR A 140 -11.22 12.61 -11.06
CA THR A 140 -12.20 12.19 -10.05
C THR A 140 -13.11 11.05 -10.53
N HIS A 141 -13.24 10.86 -11.83
CA HIS A 141 -13.98 9.77 -12.44
C HIS A 141 -13.15 9.13 -13.56
N PRO A 142 -13.11 7.79 -13.71
CA PRO A 142 -12.31 7.11 -14.74
C PRO A 142 -12.59 7.64 -16.16
N ASP A 143 -13.86 7.85 -16.52
CA ASP A 143 -14.23 8.34 -17.85
C ASP A 143 -13.63 9.71 -18.22
N LEU A 144 -13.18 10.48 -17.24
CA LEU A 144 -12.57 11.80 -17.43
C LEU A 144 -11.05 11.77 -17.56
N ALA A 145 -10.40 10.63 -17.27
CA ALA A 145 -8.96 10.50 -17.45
C ALA A 145 -8.65 10.24 -18.93
N VAL A 146 -8.33 11.34 -19.63
CA VAL A 146 -8.02 11.40 -21.06
C VAL A 146 -6.51 11.51 -21.25
N LEU A 147 -5.97 10.67 -22.11
CA LEU A 147 -4.57 10.69 -22.51
C LEU A 147 -4.26 12.00 -23.28
N PRO A 148 -3.30 12.83 -22.82
CA PRO A 148 -2.88 13.99 -23.57
C PRO A 148 -2.34 13.62 -24.95
N ASN A 149 -2.60 14.47 -25.96
CA ASN A 149 -2.16 14.20 -27.33
C ASN A 149 -0.62 14.07 -27.45
N GLU A 150 0.11 14.86 -26.67
CA GLU A 150 1.59 14.80 -26.64
C GLU A 150 2.06 13.44 -26.15
N THR A 151 1.53 12.95 -25.04
CA THR A 151 1.80 11.61 -24.50
C THR A 151 1.45 10.52 -25.51
N LYS A 152 0.30 10.65 -26.18
CA LYS A 152 -0.13 9.71 -27.23
C LYS A 152 0.87 9.64 -28.37
N CYS A 153 1.31 10.78 -28.91
CA CYS A 153 2.30 10.83 -29.97
C CYS A 153 3.63 10.18 -29.56
N VAL A 154 4.06 10.35 -28.30
CA VAL A 154 5.27 9.69 -27.78
C VAL A 154 5.10 8.17 -27.72
N LEU A 155 3.98 7.69 -27.18
CA LEU A 155 3.68 6.26 -27.13
C LEU A 155 3.61 5.63 -28.52
N GLU A 156 2.98 6.30 -29.49
CA GLU A 156 2.92 5.86 -30.88
C GLU A 156 4.32 5.77 -31.51
N ARG A 157 5.19 6.75 -31.25
CA ARG A 157 6.58 6.70 -31.73
C ARG A 157 7.33 5.52 -31.15
N LEU A 158 7.24 5.32 -29.83
CA LEU A 158 7.92 4.23 -29.14
C LEU A 158 7.38 2.86 -29.56
N ALA A 159 6.07 2.72 -29.77
CA ALA A 159 5.45 1.48 -30.22
C ALA A 159 5.88 1.05 -31.64
N ASN A 160 6.39 1.99 -32.44
CA ASN A 160 6.95 1.74 -33.77
C ASN A 160 8.46 1.45 -33.75
N MET A 161 9.11 1.42 -32.58
CA MET A 161 10.52 1.06 -32.45
C MET A 161 10.65 -0.46 -32.27
N ASN A 162 11.48 -1.12 -33.09
CA ASN A 162 11.58 -2.59 -33.13
C ASN A 162 12.23 -3.20 -31.87
N ASP A 163 12.89 -2.38 -31.09
CA ASP A 163 13.61 -2.69 -29.87
C ASP A 163 12.85 -2.24 -28.61
N VAL A 164 11.63 -1.69 -28.74
CA VAL A 164 10.80 -1.27 -27.62
C VAL A 164 9.49 -2.06 -27.60
N TYR A 165 9.22 -2.71 -26.47
CA TYR A 165 7.94 -3.34 -26.18
C TYR A 165 7.18 -2.48 -25.18
N ILE A 166 5.98 -2.03 -25.55
CA ILE A 166 5.11 -1.26 -24.66
C ILE A 166 3.91 -2.11 -24.27
N SER A 167 3.60 -2.14 -22.99
CA SER A 167 2.34 -2.63 -22.45
C SER A 167 1.75 -1.60 -21.52
N ILE A 168 0.49 -1.23 -21.76
CA ILE A 168 -0.26 -0.31 -20.91
C ILE A 168 -1.21 -1.16 -20.07
N VAL A 169 -1.07 -1.06 -18.75
CA VAL A 169 -1.96 -1.69 -17.78
C VAL A 169 -2.98 -0.64 -17.37
N SER A 170 -4.27 -0.95 -17.51
CA SER A 170 -5.36 -0.10 -17.06
C SER A 170 -6.31 -0.92 -16.20
N GLY A 171 -6.83 -0.31 -15.14
CA GLY A 171 -7.87 -0.91 -14.29
C GLY A 171 -9.28 -0.81 -14.88
N ARG A 172 -9.42 -0.49 -16.17
CA ARG A 172 -10.68 -0.35 -16.90
C ARG A 172 -10.96 -1.57 -17.76
#